data_AF-A0AAV2NGV5-F1
#
_entry.id   AF-A0AAV2NGV5-F1
#
_cell.length_a   1.000
_cell.length_b   1.000
_cell.length_c   1.000
_cell.angle_alpha   90.00
_cell.angle_beta   90.00
_cell.angle_gamma   90.00
#
_symmetry.space_group_name_H-M   'P 1'
#
loop_
_entity.id
_entity.type
_entity.pdbx_description
1 polymer ?
#
loop_
_entity_poly.entity_id
_entity_poly.type
_entity_poly.pdbx_seq_one_letter_code
_entity_poly.pdbx_strand_id
1 'polypeptide(L)'
;MLDKNKNETQNLGTIKETKMKLSSDYKFPIFEIHHNNTISVIDIVCFTDSKTNFKIDSPIPPSGPNKYYFKLISPHGCKIESNKGLSTGSTLVILFFTITGIYFIGGMITLRILRGATGWEMLPNHDFWIKLPSLVRDGIVFTFNCCRADSYERI
;
A
#
# COMPACT_ATOMS: atom_id res chain seq x y z
N MET A 1 41.66 -5.75 4.72
CA MET A 1 42.97 -6.25 4.26
C MET A 1 42.81 -7.75 4.06
N LEU A 2 42.72 -8.20 2.81
CA LEU A 2 42.70 -9.63 2.49
C LEU A 2 44.11 -10.18 2.74
N ASP A 3 44.20 -11.22 3.56
CA ASP A 3 45.45 -11.90 3.86
C ASP A 3 45.99 -12.52 2.56
N LYS A 4 47.14 -12.02 2.10
CA LYS A 4 47.61 -12.19 0.70
C LYS A 4 48.42 -13.48 0.50
N ASN A 5 48.44 -14.38 1.48
CA ASN A 5 49.33 -15.56 1.48
C ASN A 5 48.64 -16.92 1.76
N LYS A 6 47.32 -16.98 1.67
CA LYS A 6 46.58 -18.25 1.58
C LYS A 6 45.37 -18.00 0.69
N ASN A 7 45.34 -18.60 -0.49
CA ASN A 7 44.16 -18.61 -1.36
C ASN A 7 43.08 -19.56 -0.77
N GLU A 8 42.76 -19.40 0.51
CA GLU A 8 41.73 -20.18 1.18
C GLU A 8 40.39 -19.49 0.96
N THR A 9 39.52 -20.14 0.21
CA THR A 9 38.14 -19.72 0.07
C THR A 9 37.37 -20.09 1.34
N GLN A 10 36.79 -19.10 2.00
CA GLN A 10 35.94 -19.33 3.17
C GLN A 10 34.48 -19.44 2.74
N ASN A 11 33.83 -20.55 3.07
CA ASN A 11 32.39 -20.71 2.85
C ASN A 11 31.61 -19.94 3.93
N LEU A 12 30.85 -18.93 3.51
CA LEU A 12 30.05 -18.06 4.39
C LEU A 12 28.59 -18.51 4.55
N GLY A 13 28.23 -19.62 3.89
CA GLY A 13 26.92 -20.26 3.97
C GLY A 13 26.25 -20.48 2.63
N THR A 14 25.11 -21.15 2.69
CA THR A 14 24.30 -21.55 1.53
C THR A 14 22.92 -20.91 1.57
N ILE A 15 22.25 -20.84 0.40
CA ILE A 15 20.91 -20.25 0.29
C ILE A 15 19.84 -20.96 1.14
N LYS A 16 20.08 -22.23 1.50
CA LYS A 16 19.17 -23.01 2.37
C LYS A 16 19.19 -22.55 3.82
N GLU A 17 20.28 -21.90 4.24
CA GLU A 17 20.50 -21.39 5.59
C GLU A 17 20.09 -19.91 5.73
N THR A 18 19.75 -19.26 4.62
CA THR A 18 19.36 -17.85 4.58
C THR A 18 17.97 -17.66 5.18
N LYS A 19 17.88 -16.80 6.21
CA LYS A 19 16.62 -16.32 6.77
C LYS A 19 16.44 -14.85 6.43
N MET A 20 15.28 -14.50 5.92
CA MET A 20 14.89 -13.10 5.77
C MET A 20 14.33 -12.59 7.10
N LYS A 21 14.90 -11.51 7.60
CA LYS A 21 14.37 -10.77 8.75
C LYS A 21 14.15 -9.33 8.36
N LEU A 22 13.35 -8.63 9.16
CA LEU A 22 13.26 -7.19 9.09
C LEU A 22 14.20 -6.61 10.14
N SER A 23 14.91 -5.54 9.80
CA SER A 23 15.73 -4.80 10.75
C SER A 23 14.90 -4.39 11.98
N SER A 24 15.53 -4.19 13.14
CA SER A 24 14.85 -3.86 14.40
C SER A 24 13.96 -2.61 14.31
N ASP A 25 14.31 -1.67 13.42
CA ASP A 25 13.52 -0.46 13.14
C ASP A 25 12.45 -0.67 12.05
N TYR A 26 12.20 -1.92 11.64
CA TYR A 26 11.29 -2.32 10.57
C TYR A 26 11.52 -1.61 9.22
N LYS A 27 12.70 -1.01 9.04
CA LYS A 27 12.97 -0.03 7.99
C LYS A 27 13.49 -0.66 6.69
N PHE A 28 14.24 -1.75 6.79
CA PHE A 28 14.82 -2.45 5.65
C PHE A 28 14.92 -3.96 5.92
N PRO A 29 14.80 -4.78 4.86
CA PRO A 29 15.00 -6.22 4.97
C PRO A 29 16.48 -6.58 5.09
N ILE A 30 16.75 -7.61 5.87
CA ILE A 30 18.09 -8.17 6.09
C ILE A 30 18.06 -9.68 5.78
N PHE A 31 19.12 -10.18 5.14
CA PHE A 31 19.36 -11.61 5.04
C PHE A 31 20.37 -12.02 6.09
N GLU A 32 20.00 -12.99 6.91
CA GLU A 32 20.85 -13.56 7.94
C GLU A 32 21.12 -15.03 7.60
N ILE A 33 22.39 -15.34 7.40
CA ILE A 33 22.87 -16.68 7.02
C ILE A 33 23.65 -17.23 8.20
N HIS A 34 23.20 -18.36 8.72
CA HIS A 34 23.87 -19.07 9.81
C HIS A 34 24.56 -20.30 9.24
N HIS A 35 25.89 -20.30 9.19
CA HIS A 35 26.67 -21.42 8.68
C HIS A 35 27.74 -21.82 9.69
N ASN A 36 27.58 -23.01 10.29
CA ASN A 36 28.44 -23.52 11.37
C ASN A 36 28.53 -22.54 12.56
N ASN A 37 29.65 -21.83 12.70
CA ASN A 37 29.88 -20.83 13.73
C ASN A 37 29.93 -19.39 13.17
N THR A 38 29.62 -19.22 11.87
CA THR A 38 29.69 -17.95 11.15
C THR A 38 28.30 -17.44 10.84
N ILE A 39 28.08 -16.16 11.14
CA ILE A 39 26.85 -15.45 10.80
C ILE A 39 27.19 -14.38 9.77
N SER A 40 26.54 -14.45 8.62
CA SER A 40 26.67 -13.44 7.56
C SER A 40 25.36 -12.65 7.49
N VAL A 41 25.46 -11.32 7.66
CA VAL A 41 24.33 -10.39 7.61
C VAL A 41 24.47 -9.55 6.34
N ILE A 42 23.44 -9.55 5.52
CA ILE A 42 23.37 -8.74 4.30
C ILE A 42 22.25 -7.72 4.46
N ASP A 43 22.63 -6.45 4.55
CA ASP A 43 21.71 -5.31 4.59
C ASP A 43 21.26 -4.95 3.18
N ILE A 44 19.94 -4.95 2.95
CA ILE A 44 19.36 -4.55 1.67
C ILE A 44 19.05 -3.05 1.73
N VAL A 45 19.89 -2.25 1.08
CA VAL A 45 19.78 -0.79 1.08
C VAL A 45 19.10 -0.34 -0.22
N CYS A 46 17.98 0.36 -0.07
CA CYS A 46 17.31 1.05 -1.17
C CYS A 46 18.13 2.26 -1.63
N PHE A 47 18.43 2.32 -2.93
CA PHE A 47 19.00 3.50 -3.56
C PHE A 47 18.53 3.58 -5.02
N THR A 48 17.84 4.66 -5.37
CA THR A 48 17.12 4.82 -6.65
C THR A 48 18.04 5.07 -7.84
N ASP A 49 19.20 5.68 -7.63
CA ASP A 49 20.05 6.22 -8.70
C ASP A 49 21.32 5.41 -8.99
N SER A 50 21.54 4.30 -8.28
CA SER A 50 22.75 3.47 -8.43
C SER A 50 22.43 2.10 -9.02
N LYS A 51 23.32 1.59 -9.87
CA LYS A 51 23.35 0.17 -10.23
C LYS A 51 23.48 -0.70 -8.96
N THR A 52 23.12 -1.97 -9.06
CA THR A 52 23.24 -2.94 -7.97
C THR A 52 24.71 -3.06 -7.52
N ASN A 53 25.00 -2.76 -6.26
CA ASN A 53 26.34 -2.82 -5.69
C ASN A 53 26.35 -3.68 -4.44
N PHE A 54 27.29 -4.62 -4.36
CA PHE A 54 27.51 -5.43 -3.16
C PHE A 54 28.86 -5.06 -2.55
N LYS A 55 28.85 -4.62 -1.30
CA LYS A 55 30.04 -4.14 -0.57
C LYS A 55 30.14 -4.81 0.78
N ILE A 56 31.36 -4.97 1.28
CA ILE A 56 31.62 -5.44 2.64
C ILE A 56 31.58 -4.21 3.56
N ASP A 57 30.78 -4.28 4.62
CA ASP A 57 30.66 -3.18 5.58
C ASP A 57 31.74 -3.33 6.67
N SER A 58 32.93 -2.81 6.36
CA SER A 58 34.16 -2.83 7.19
C SER A 58 34.70 -4.23 7.57
N PRO A 59 36.03 -4.39 7.72
CA PRO A 59 36.57 -5.50 8.49
C PRO A 59 36.48 -5.18 10.00
N ILE A 60 36.13 -6.18 10.81
CA ILE A 60 36.18 -6.29 12.29
C ILE A 60 34.80 -6.17 13.01
N PRO A 61 34.38 -7.21 13.77
CA PRO A 61 33.22 -7.16 14.65
C PRO A 61 33.53 -6.44 15.98
N PRO A 62 32.66 -5.55 16.49
CA PRO A 62 32.81 -4.96 17.82
C PRO A 62 32.51 -5.95 18.98
N SER A 63 32.02 -7.17 18.70
CA SER A 63 31.67 -8.15 19.74
C SER A 63 31.65 -9.60 19.22
N GLY A 64 32.84 -10.20 19.05
CA GLY A 64 33.02 -11.65 18.93
C GLY A 64 33.45 -12.18 17.55
N PRO A 65 34.15 -13.33 17.50
CA PRO A 65 34.60 -13.91 16.24
C PRO A 65 33.40 -14.45 15.45
N ASN A 66 33.43 -14.29 14.12
CA ASN A 66 32.53 -14.89 13.12
C ASN A 66 31.20 -14.17 12.78
N LYS A 67 31.09 -12.84 12.92
CA LYS A 67 29.99 -12.06 12.30
C LYS A 67 30.52 -11.20 11.15
N TYR A 68 29.94 -11.35 9.96
CA TYR A 68 30.29 -10.58 8.76
C TYR A 68 29.10 -9.71 8.31
N TYR A 69 29.37 -8.45 7.99
CA TYR A 69 28.36 -7.50 7.51
C TYR A 69 28.62 -7.15 6.05
N PHE A 70 27.57 -7.24 5.25
CA PHE A 70 27.56 -6.90 3.84
C PHE A 70 26.43 -5.91 3.56
N LYS A 71 26.65 -5.01 2.61
CA LYS A 71 25.64 -4.07 2.10
C LYS A 71 25.35 -4.38 0.65
N LEU A 72 24.10 -4.72 0.37
CA LEU A 72 23.54 -4.85 -0.96
C LEU A 72 22.72 -3.59 -1.28
N ILE A 73 23.32 -2.69 -2.06
CA ILE A 73 22.68 -1.45 -2.51
C ILE A 73 22.01 -1.75 -3.84
N SER A 74 20.69 -1.59 -3.91
CA SER A 74 19.92 -1.90 -5.13
C SER A 74 18.64 -1.06 -5.21
N PRO A 75 18.24 -0.61 -6.41
CA PRO A 75 16.94 0.03 -6.61
C PRO A 75 15.78 -0.95 -6.35
N HIS A 76 16.02 -2.25 -6.49
CA HIS A 76 15.05 -3.30 -6.16
C HIS A 76 14.90 -3.55 -4.66
N GLY A 77 15.80 -3.00 -3.84
CA GLY A 77 15.66 -2.99 -2.38
C GLY A 77 14.67 -1.94 -1.87
N CYS A 78 14.20 -1.05 -2.75
CA CYS A 78 13.20 -0.06 -2.41
C CYS A 78 11.84 -0.71 -2.23
N LYS A 79 11.13 -0.30 -1.17
CA LYS A 79 9.70 -0.60 -1.06
C LYS A 79 9.04 -0.15 -2.36
N ILE A 80 8.22 -1.01 -2.95
CA ILE A 80 7.34 -0.60 -4.02
C ILE A 80 6.35 0.35 -3.36
N GLU A 81 6.61 1.65 -3.43
CA GLU A 81 5.54 2.61 -3.22
C GLU A 81 4.59 2.41 -4.38
N SER A 82 3.54 1.61 -4.15
CA SER A 82 2.34 1.68 -4.98
C SER A 82 2.00 3.16 -5.02
N ASN A 83 2.12 3.79 -6.20
CA ASN A 83 1.73 5.18 -6.40
C ASN A 83 0.40 5.35 -5.69
N LYS A 84 0.41 6.10 -4.58
CA LYS A 84 -0.76 6.37 -3.76
C LYS A 84 -1.61 7.40 -4.51
N GLY A 85 -2.10 7.00 -5.68
CA GLY A 85 -3.17 7.70 -6.36
C GLY A 85 -4.42 7.68 -5.48
N LEU A 86 -5.39 8.51 -5.84
CA LEU A 86 -6.69 8.49 -5.18
C LEU A 86 -7.26 7.08 -5.22
N SER A 87 -7.74 6.61 -4.06
CA SER A 87 -8.45 5.34 -3.98
C SER A 87 -9.57 5.32 -5.01
N THR A 88 -9.81 4.19 -5.65
CA THR A 88 -10.92 4.01 -6.61
C THR A 88 -12.25 4.49 -6.03
N GLY A 89 -12.46 4.28 -4.72
CA GLY A 89 -13.65 4.77 -4.02
C GLY A 89 -13.75 6.29 -3.99
N SER A 90 -12.64 7.00 -3.71
CA SER A 90 -12.61 8.46 -3.71
C SER A 90 -12.92 9.03 -5.10
N THR A 91 -12.37 8.42 -6.16
CA THR A 91 -12.67 8.80 -7.55
C THR A 91 -14.15 8.66 -7.88
N LEU A 92 -14.78 7.55 -7.47
CA LEU A 92 -16.22 7.31 -7.70
C LEU A 92 -17.08 8.36 -7.00
N VAL A 93 -16.77 8.67 -5.74
CA VAL A 93 -17.50 9.69 -4.96
C VAL A 93 -17.39 11.07 -5.62
N ILE A 94 -16.19 11.47 -6.04
CA ILE A 94 -15.99 12.75 -6.74
C ILE A 94 -16.80 12.80 -8.04
N LEU A 95 -16.78 11.72 -8.83
CA LEU A 95 -17.54 11.64 -10.08
C LEU A 95 -19.05 11.71 -9.86
N PHE A 96 -19.56 11.06 -8.81
CA PHE A 96 -20.97 11.10 -8.47
C PHE A 96 -21.43 12.53 -8.13
N PHE A 97 -20.67 13.25 -7.31
CA PHE A 97 -21.01 14.63 -6.94
C PHE A 97 -20.94 15.61 -8.11
N THR A 98 -19.96 15.46 -9.01
CA THR A 98 -19.86 16.34 -10.18
C THR A 98 -21.02 16.15 -11.15
N ILE A 99 -21.36 14.90 -11.48
CA ILE A 99 -22.50 14.58 -12.35
C ILE A 99 -23.82 15.05 -11.71
N THR A 100 -23.99 14.78 -10.41
CA THR A 100 -25.17 15.20 -9.65
C THR A 100 -25.33 16.72 -9.63
N GLY A 101 -24.23 17.46 -9.45
CA GLY A 101 -24.24 18.92 -9.50
C GLY A 101 -24.67 19.46 -10.86
N ILE A 102 -24.11 18.93 -11.95
CA ILE A 102 -24.49 19.31 -13.32
C ILE A 102 -25.97 18.99 -13.58
N TYR A 103 -26.42 17.82 -13.13
CA TYR A 103 -27.81 17.38 -13.24
C TYR A 103 -28.78 18.33 -12.52
N PHE A 104 -28.45 18.74 -11.29
CA PHE A 104 -29.28 19.70 -10.55
C PHE A 104 -29.30 21.07 -11.21
N ILE A 105 -28.16 21.60 -11.64
CA ILE A 105 -28.10 22.92 -12.29
C ILE A 105 -28.88 22.91 -13.60
N GLY A 106 -28.63 21.93 -14.48
CA GLY A 106 -29.33 21.80 -15.76
C GLY A 106 -30.82 21.51 -15.60
N GLY A 107 -31.17 20.62 -14.66
CA GLY A 107 -32.56 20.31 -14.31
C GLY A 107 -33.30 21.52 -13.76
N MET A 108 -32.73 22.25 -12.79
CA MET A 108 -33.38 23.45 -12.24
C MET A 108 -33.59 24.52 -13.31
N ILE A 109 -32.62 24.76 -14.20
CA ILE A 109 -32.76 25.73 -15.28
C ILE A 109 -33.88 25.32 -16.25
N THR A 110 -33.91 24.05 -16.66
CA THR A 110 -34.93 23.55 -17.59
C THR A 110 -36.32 23.53 -16.99
N LEU A 111 -36.49 23.08 -15.74
CA LEU A 111 -37.79 23.10 -15.05
C LEU A 111 -38.27 24.53 -14.78
N ARG A 112 -37.36 25.46 -14.46
CA ARG A 112 -37.70 26.87 -14.25
C ARG A 112 -38.17 27.55 -15.53
N ILE A 113 -37.44 27.36 -16.64
CA ILE A 113 -37.74 28.06 -17.90
C ILE A 113 -38.94 27.43 -18.63
N LEU A 114 -39.02 26.10 -18.68
CA LEU A 114 -40.03 25.41 -19.49
C LEU A 114 -41.35 25.19 -18.76
N ARG A 115 -41.31 24.98 -17.42
CA ARG A 115 -42.50 24.65 -16.62
C ARG A 115 -42.94 25.76 -15.68
N GLY A 116 -42.15 26.83 -15.51
CA GLY A 116 -42.45 27.89 -14.54
C GLY A 116 -42.50 27.38 -13.09
N ALA A 117 -41.91 26.21 -12.82
CA ALA A 117 -41.93 25.59 -11.50
C ALA A 117 -41.23 26.52 -10.48
N THR A 118 -41.80 26.66 -9.29
CA THR A 118 -41.27 27.52 -8.22
C THR A 118 -41.13 26.72 -6.93
N GLY A 119 -40.02 26.91 -6.22
CA GLY A 119 -39.76 26.23 -4.95
C GLY A 119 -39.34 24.76 -5.12
N TRP A 120 -39.98 23.85 -4.39
CA TRP A 120 -39.60 22.44 -4.26
C TRP A 120 -39.77 21.61 -5.54
N GLU A 121 -40.62 22.06 -6.46
CA GLU A 121 -40.85 21.41 -7.75
C GLU A 121 -39.73 21.67 -8.78
N MET A 122 -38.77 22.53 -8.44
CA MET A 122 -37.60 22.80 -9.28
C MET A 122 -36.55 21.67 -9.19
N LEU A 123 -36.66 20.79 -8.19
CA LEU A 123 -35.74 19.67 -8.02
C LEU A 123 -36.12 18.52 -8.97
N PRO A 124 -35.31 18.24 -10.00
CA PRO A 124 -35.59 17.12 -10.90
C PRO A 124 -35.57 15.79 -10.13
N ASN A 125 -36.63 14.98 -10.30
CA ASN A 125 -36.80 13.66 -9.65
C ASN A 125 -36.71 13.70 -8.10
N HIS A 126 -37.39 14.66 -7.47
CA HIS A 126 -37.36 14.87 -6.01
C HIS A 126 -37.63 13.60 -5.16
N ASP A 127 -38.60 12.76 -5.55
CA ASP A 127 -38.91 11.51 -4.83
C ASP A 127 -37.73 10.55 -4.74
N PHE A 128 -36.87 10.52 -5.75
CA PHE A 128 -35.67 9.70 -5.75
C PHE A 128 -34.65 10.23 -4.73
N TRP A 129 -34.41 11.54 -4.74
CA TRP A 129 -33.43 12.18 -3.85
C TRP A 129 -33.81 12.12 -2.38
N ILE A 130 -35.10 12.15 -2.04
CA ILE A 130 -35.57 11.94 -0.67
C ILE A 130 -35.35 10.50 -0.20
N LYS A 131 -35.49 9.52 -1.09
CA LYS A 131 -35.32 8.10 -0.76
C LYS A 131 -33.85 7.66 -0.75
N LEU A 132 -32.97 8.37 -1.46
CA LEU A 132 -31.56 8.01 -1.58
C LEU A 132 -30.84 7.82 -0.23
N PRO A 133 -31.02 8.68 0.80
CA PRO A 133 -30.41 8.47 2.12
C PRO A 133 -30.82 7.15 2.80
N SER A 134 -32.08 6.72 2.66
CA SER A 134 -32.50 5.44 3.23
C SER A 134 -31.89 4.27 2.47
N LEU A 135 -31.84 4.33 1.13
CA LEU A 135 -31.18 3.31 0.31
C LEU A 135 -29.68 3.18 0.64
N VAL A 136 -28.98 4.30 0.87
CA VAL A 136 -27.56 4.28 1.25
C VAL A 136 -27.38 3.64 2.62
N ARG A 137 -28.23 3.97 3.59
CA ARG A 137 -28.21 3.34 4.93
C ARG A 137 -28.37 1.82 4.81
N ASP A 138 -29.32 1.36 4.01
CA ASP A 138 -29.58 -0.07 3.83
C ASP A 138 -28.39 -0.78 3.17
N GLY A 139 -27.76 -0.15 2.16
CA GLY A 139 -26.55 -0.67 1.51
C GLY A 139 -25.34 -0.76 2.45
N ILE A 140 -25.17 0.24 3.34
CA ILE A 140 -24.12 0.24 4.37
C ILE A 140 -24.34 -0.93 5.34
N VAL A 141 -25.56 -1.07 5.88
CA VAL A 141 -25.91 -2.16 6.82
C VAL A 141 -25.69 -3.52 6.16
N PHE A 142 -26.12 -3.71 4.91
CA PHE A 142 -25.91 -4.94 4.15
C PHE A 142 -24.42 -5.29 3.99
N THR A 143 -23.58 -4.28 3.71
CA THR A 143 -22.14 -4.46 3.51
C THR A 143 -21.45 -4.84 4.83
N PHE A 144 -21.79 -4.17 5.94
CA PHE A 144 -21.20 -4.45 7.25
C PHE A 144 -21.71 -5.76 7.87
N ASN A 145 -22.90 -6.23 7.50
CA ASN A 145 -23.45 -7.52 7.93
C ASN A 145 -22.97 -8.71 7.08
N CYS A 146 -21.89 -8.56 6.29
CA CYS A 146 -21.29 -9.63 5.49
C CYS A 146 -22.30 -10.30 4.53
N CYS A 147 -23.08 -9.48 3.82
CA CYS A 147 -24.11 -9.92 2.88
C CYS A 147 -25.23 -10.78 3.51
N ARG A 148 -25.36 -10.80 4.84
CA ARG A 148 -26.56 -11.33 5.48
C ARG A 148 -27.66 -10.29 5.28
N ALA A 149 -28.56 -10.59 4.36
CA ALA A 149 -29.84 -9.91 4.32
C ALA A 149 -30.54 -10.24 5.65
N ASP A 150 -30.54 -9.31 6.60
CA ASP A 150 -31.53 -9.37 7.67
C ASP A 150 -32.88 -9.27 6.97
N SER A 151 -33.65 -10.34 7.09
CA SER A 151 -34.98 -10.46 6.50
C SER A 151 -35.81 -9.31 7.06
N TYR A 152 -36.15 -8.33 6.21
CA TYR A 152 -37.09 -7.25 6.53
C TYR A 152 -38.54 -7.77 6.65
N GLU A 153 -38.74 -8.90 7.34
CA GLU A 153 -40.02 -9.31 7.89
C GLU A 153 -40.05 -8.92 9.36
N ARG A 154 -40.51 -7.69 9.61
CA ARG A 154 -41.44 -7.28 10.68
C ARG A 154 -41.31 -5.79 10.90
N ILE A 155 -42.22 -5.02 10.31
CA ILE A 155 -43.28 -4.23 10.97
C ILE A 155 -44.26 -3.81 9.89
#